data_AF-A0A7C4GJL9-F1
#
_entry.id   AF-A0A7C4GJL9-F1
#
_cell.length_a   1.000
_cell.length_b   1.000
_cell.length_c   1.000
_cell.angle_alpha   90.00
_cell.angle_beta   90.00
_cell.angle_gamma   90.00
#
_symmetry.space_group_name_H-M   'P 1'
#
loop_
_entity.id
_entity.type
_entity.pdbx_description
1 polymer ?
#
loop_
_entity_poly.entity_id
_entity_poly.type
_entity_poly.pdbx_seq_one_letter_code
_entity_poly.pdbx_strand_id
1 'polypeptide(L)'
;TTRSRRVEEIASSMGKKVILVMNKSDLVPRDVLDEWVEVFRREGLKATYISARERMGTMKLRRLIKGEAPEFPAVVLVVGFPKVGKSSIINVLKGRSSASTSPIPGNPGYTRSFQLFRIEKKLYLIDSPGIIPIEGGPLEMAIRGCPPEKLNDPVEAASSLIERALRADPSSIKRAYGIEGSDPLSIIEEFARKRGWMSGGELRIEEAARQVIRDYHKCKLNFYISPKDLGLG
;
A
#
# COMPACT_ATOMS: atom_id res chain seq x y z
N THR A 1 4.11 -3.62 -8.90
CA THR A 1 4.61 -2.39 -8.25
C THR A 1 3.42 -1.49 -7.94
N THR A 2 3.48 -0.65 -6.90
CA THR A 2 2.39 0.29 -6.53
C THR A 2 2.72 1.74 -6.89
N ARG A 3 3.53 1.92 -7.93
CA ARG A 3 3.95 3.21 -8.49
C ARG A 3 3.25 3.42 -9.83
N SER A 4 2.74 4.62 -10.09
CA SER A 4 2.13 4.98 -11.38
C SER A 4 3.06 5.94 -12.11
N ARG A 5 3.76 5.44 -13.14
CA ARG A 5 4.63 6.28 -13.98
C ARG A 5 3.83 7.32 -14.75
N ARG A 6 2.62 6.95 -15.17
CA ARG A 6 1.68 7.87 -15.84
C ARG A 6 1.40 9.12 -15.01
N VAL A 7 1.17 8.99 -13.70
CA VAL A 7 0.92 10.15 -12.85
C VAL A 7 2.18 11.01 -12.65
N GLU A 8 3.35 10.38 -12.60
CA GLU A 8 4.64 11.11 -12.54
C GLU A 8 4.89 11.91 -13.83
N GLU A 9 4.60 11.33 -14.99
CA GLU A 9 4.71 11.98 -16.30
C GLU A 9 3.75 13.16 -16.43
N ILE A 10 2.48 12.98 -16.04
CA ILE A 10 1.48 14.07 -16.04
C ILE A 10 1.89 15.20 -15.09
N ALA A 11 2.35 14.87 -13.88
CA ALA A 11 2.81 15.90 -12.94
C ALA A 11 4.01 16.67 -13.51
N SER A 12 4.95 15.96 -14.13
CA SER A 12 6.14 16.55 -14.76
C SER A 12 5.79 17.43 -15.96
N SER A 13 4.86 16.99 -16.83
CA SER A 13 4.40 17.78 -17.98
C SER A 13 3.66 19.06 -17.57
N MET A 14 3.08 19.08 -16.36
CA MET A 14 2.48 20.26 -15.75
C MET A 14 3.48 21.13 -14.97
N GLY A 15 4.79 20.83 -15.05
CA GLY A 15 5.86 21.54 -14.35
C GLY A 15 5.81 21.37 -12.83
N LYS A 16 5.09 20.36 -12.31
CA LYS A 16 4.97 20.11 -10.87
C LYS A 16 6.17 19.31 -10.37
N LYS A 17 6.64 19.64 -9.17
CA LYS A 17 7.67 18.86 -8.46
C LYS A 17 7.05 17.59 -7.90
N VAL A 18 7.75 16.47 -8.04
CA VAL A 18 7.30 15.14 -7.60
C VAL A 18 8.22 14.64 -6.48
N ILE A 19 7.61 14.22 -5.37
CA ILE A 19 8.30 13.53 -4.28
C ILE A 19 7.67 12.14 -4.17
N LEU A 20 8.50 11.10 -4.33
CA LEU A 20 8.08 9.71 -4.15
C LEU A 20 8.15 9.35 -2.66
N VAL A 21 7.03 8.90 -2.10
CA VAL A 21 6.92 8.56 -0.68
C VAL A 21 6.53 7.09 -0.53
N MET A 22 7.46 6.28 -0.03
CA MET A 22 7.19 4.90 0.34
C MET A 22 6.60 4.83 1.75
N ASN A 23 5.33 4.47 1.87
CA ASN A 23 4.68 4.30 3.16
C ASN A 23 4.81 2.86 3.67
N LYS A 24 4.49 2.62 4.95
CA LYS A 24 4.61 1.33 5.64
C LYS A 24 6.05 0.84 5.79
N SER A 25 6.98 1.79 5.99
CA SER A 25 8.40 1.48 6.18
C SER A 25 8.69 0.64 7.42
N ASP A 26 7.75 0.49 8.35
CA ASP A 26 7.84 -0.39 9.51
C ASP A 26 7.87 -1.88 9.15
N LEU A 27 7.45 -2.23 7.93
CA LEU A 27 7.34 -3.62 7.47
C LEU A 27 8.57 -4.12 6.72
N VAL A 28 9.55 -3.25 6.46
CA VAL A 28 10.68 -3.50 5.57
C VAL A 28 11.98 -3.14 6.31
N PRO A 29 13.04 -3.98 6.21
CA PRO A 29 14.35 -3.64 6.74
C PRO A 29 14.89 -2.30 6.21
N ARG A 30 15.64 -1.58 7.04
CA ARG A 30 16.11 -0.22 6.73
C ARG A 30 17.05 -0.19 5.53
N ASP A 31 17.97 -1.14 5.46
CA ASP A 31 18.90 -1.34 4.36
C ASP A 31 18.16 -1.50 3.02
N VAL A 32 17.12 -2.32 2.98
CA VAL A 32 16.29 -2.50 1.78
C VAL A 32 15.54 -1.22 1.39
N LEU A 33 15.04 -0.46 2.37
CA LEU A 33 14.41 0.84 2.13
C LEU A 33 15.39 1.86 1.57
N ASP A 34 16.62 1.88 2.07
CA ASP A 34 17.67 2.76 1.60
C ASP A 34 18.10 2.38 0.16
N GLU A 35 18.21 1.09 -0.16
CA GLU A 35 18.43 0.60 -1.54
C GLU A 35 17.33 1.10 -2.49
N TRP A 36 16.05 1.02 -2.10
CA TRP A 36 14.95 1.56 -2.90
C TRP A 36 15.02 3.07 -3.11
N VAL A 37 15.43 3.83 -2.08
CA VAL A 37 15.64 5.28 -2.22
C VAL A 37 16.73 5.57 -3.24
N GLU A 38 17.83 4.80 -3.24
CA GLU A 38 18.91 4.96 -4.22
C GLU A 38 18.46 4.65 -5.64
N VAL A 39 17.66 3.58 -5.85
CA VAL A 39 17.06 3.29 -7.17
C VAL A 39 16.28 4.49 -7.69
N PHE A 40 15.37 5.05 -6.88
CA PHE A 40 14.56 6.19 -7.34
C PHE A 40 15.39 7.48 -7.52
N ARG A 41 16.45 7.66 -6.74
CA ARG A 41 17.40 8.77 -6.94
C ARG A 41 18.16 8.65 -8.26
N ARG A 42 18.59 7.44 -8.64
CA ARG A 42 19.22 7.18 -9.95
C ARG A 42 18.26 7.48 -11.11
N GLU A 43 16.96 7.30 -10.90
CA GLU A 43 15.92 7.71 -11.84
C GLU A 43 15.59 9.22 -11.81
N GLY A 44 16.32 10.02 -11.01
CA GLY A 44 16.13 11.47 -10.93
C GLY A 44 14.98 11.92 -10.02
N LEU A 45 14.38 11.02 -9.23
CA LEU A 45 13.30 11.34 -8.32
C LEU A 45 13.79 11.65 -6.90
N LYS A 46 13.13 12.61 -6.25
CA LYS A 46 13.26 12.78 -4.80
C LYS A 46 12.42 11.74 -4.09
N ALA A 47 13.07 10.80 -3.41
CA ALA A 47 12.39 9.72 -2.69
C ALA A 47 12.65 9.76 -1.17
N THR A 48 11.65 9.35 -0.40
CA THR A 48 11.79 9.04 1.02
C THR A 48 10.83 7.91 1.42
N TYR A 49 11.06 7.30 2.56
CA TYR A 49 10.12 6.39 3.20
C TYR A 49 9.62 6.95 4.53
N ILE A 50 8.42 6.53 4.92
CA ILE A 50 7.79 6.83 6.20
C ILE A 50 6.97 5.63 6.71
N SER A 51 6.70 5.60 8.01
CA SER A 51 5.63 4.78 8.57
C SER A 51 4.56 5.71 9.11
N ALA A 52 3.42 5.77 8.42
CA ALA A 52 2.26 6.47 8.95
C ALA A 52 1.66 5.74 10.17
N ARG A 53 1.88 4.43 10.32
CA ARG A 53 1.43 3.67 11.49
C ARG A 53 2.24 4.03 12.73
N GLU A 54 3.56 3.95 12.61
CA GLU A 54 4.52 4.21 13.71
C GLU A 54 4.93 5.69 13.82
N ARG A 55 4.34 6.57 12.99
CA ARG A 55 4.61 8.02 12.90
C ARG A 55 6.09 8.35 12.62
N MET A 56 6.83 7.46 11.97
CA MET A 56 8.25 7.61 11.65
C MET A 56 8.46 8.36 10.32
N GLY A 57 9.55 9.11 10.21
CA GLY A 57 9.97 9.79 8.97
C GLY A 57 9.17 11.06 8.60
N THR A 58 8.18 11.43 9.41
CA THR A 58 7.32 12.61 9.18
C THR A 58 8.10 13.92 9.08
N MET A 59 9.11 14.12 9.93
CA MET A 59 9.99 15.31 9.88
C MET A 59 10.79 15.38 8.58
N LYS A 60 11.33 14.25 8.11
CA LYS A 60 12.08 14.17 6.84
C LYS A 60 11.17 14.52 5.66
N LEU A 61 9.95 13.96 5.62
CA LEU A 61 8.96 14.27 4.60
C LEU A 61 8.54 15.76 4.62
N ARG A 62 8.31 16.34 5.82
CA ARG A 62 8.01 17.77 5.95
C ARG A 62 9.13 18.65 5.41
N ARG A 63 10.39 18.34 5.72
CA ARG A 63 11.55 19.08 5.19
C ARG A 63 11.63 18.99 3.67
N LEU A 64 11.42 17.79 3.11
CA LEU A 64 11.40 17.60 1.65
C LEU A 64 10.28 18.41 0.98
N ILE A 65 9.05 18.36 1.51
CA ILE A 65 7.93 19.16 0.99
C ILE A 65 8.25 20.65 1.01
N LYS A 66 8.79 21.17 2.12
CA LYS A 66 9.15 22.59 2.24
C LYS A 66 10.30 22.99 1.31
N GLY A 67 11.26 22.11 1.08
CA GLY A 67 12.36 22.36 0.15
C GLY A 67 11.94 22.36 -1.32
N GLU A 68 10.85 21.65 -1.67
CA GLU A 68 10.31 21.62 -3.03
C GLU A 68 9.20 22.65 -3.28
N ALA A 69 8.64 23.25 -2.22
CA ALA A 69 7.64 24.30 -2.34
C ALA A 69 8.34 25.63 -2.67
N PRO A 70 8.19 26.17 -3.89
CA PRO A 70 8.91 27.39 -4.30
C PRO A 70 8.45 28.62 -3.52
N GLU A 71 7.15 28.68 -3.16
CA GLU A 71 6.54 29.80 -2.45
C GLU A 71 5.41 29.33 -1.54
N PHE A 72 5.07 30.16 -0.54
CA PHE A 72 3.97 29.93 0.38
C PHE A 72 2.86 30.97 0.20
N PRO A 73 1.57 30.58 0.15
CA PRO A 73 1.04 29.26 0.54
C PRO A 73 1.27 28.14 -0.48
N ALA A 74 1.67 26.98 0.04
CA ALA A 74 1.94 25.78 -0.74
C ALA A 74 0.78 24.79 -0.61
N VAL A 75 0.33 24.26 -1.74
CA VAL A 75 -0.71 23.22 -1.82
C VAL A 75 -0.08 22.00 -2.47
N VAL A 76 -0.07 20.88 -1.75
CA VAL A 76 0.55 19.63 -2.18
C VAL A 76 -0.53 18.58 -2.39
N LEU A 77 -0.55 17.96 -3.55
CA LEU A 77 -1.49 16.88 -3.87
C LEU A 77 -0.87 15.53 -3.49
N VAL A 78 -1.57 14.74 -2.67
CA VAL A 78 -1.18 13.37 -2.34
C VAL A 78 -1.89 12.40 -3.26
N VAL A 79 -1.15 11.81 -4.18
CA VAL A 79 -1.65 10.86 -5.20
C VAL A 79 -1.07 9.46 -5.00
N GLY A 80 -1.78 8.45 -5.49
CA GLY A 80 -1.39 7.05 -5.39
C GLY A 80 -2.58 6.10 -5.46
N PHE A 81 -2.30 4.81 -5.69
CA PHE A 81 -3.34 3.78 -5.74
C PHE A 81 -4.15 3.68 -4.44
N PRO A 82 -5.35 3.08 -4.46
CA PRO A 82 -6.06 2.68 -3.25
C PRO A 82 -5.16 1.83 -2.32
N LYS A 83 -5.43 1.87 -1.01
CA LYS A 83 -4.75 1.05 0.02
C LYS A 83 -3.25 1.34 0.28
N VAL A 84 -2.63 2.31 -0.40
CA VAL A 84 -1.22 2.70 -0.13
C VAL A 84 -1.05 3.56 1.13
N GLY A 85 -2.15 4.09 1.69
CA GLY A 85 -2.16 4.85 2.94
C GLY A 85 -2.05 6.37 2.81
N LYS A 86 -2.47 6.96 1.69
CA LYS A 86 -2.51 8.42 1.45
C LYS A 86 -3.10 9.21 2.63
N SER A 87 -4.31 8.88 3.04
CA SER A 87 -5.01 9.56 4.14
C SER A 87 -4.31 9.36 5.49
N SER A 88 -3.66 8.20 5.70
CA SER A 88 -2.84 7.95 6.90
C SER A 88 -1.62 8.87 6.93
N ILE A 89 -0.96 9.09 5.80
CA ILE A 89 0.17 10.05 5.69
C ILE A 89 -0.29 11.47 6.02
N ILE A 90 -1.44 11.89 5.46
CA ILE A 90 -2.02 13.21 5.75
C ILE A 90 -2.34 13.37 7.23
N ASN A 91 -2.91 12.34 7.87
CA ASN A 91 -3.21 12.36 9.30
C ASN A 91 -1.97 12.49 10.18
N VAL A 92 -0.92 11.71 9.92
CA VAL A 92 0.30 11.83 10.71
C VAL A 92 0.99 13.17 10.49
N LEU A 93 0.93 13.71 9.27
CA LEU A 93 1.44 15.05 8.98
C LEU A 93 0.60 16.11 9.67
N LYS A 94 -0.72 16.02 9.72
CA LYS A 94 -1.56 17.00 10.44
C LYS A 94 -1.30 17.01 11.95
N GLY A 95 -0.78 15.92 12.51
CA GLY A 95 -0.52 15.79 13.96
C GLY A 95 -1.75 15.41 14.79
N ARG A 96 -2.93 15.27 14.17
CA ARG A 96 -4.20 14.78 14.75
C ARG A 96 -4.94 13.91 13.72
N SER A 97 -5.70 12.91 14.17
CA SER A 97 -6.53 12.05 13.31
C SER A 97 -7.78 12.80 12.83
N SER A 98 -7.73 13.41 11.65
CA SER A 98 -8.85 14.21 11.12
C SER A 98 -9.32 13.83 9.72
N ALA A 99 -8.46 13.27 8.89
CA ALA A 99 -8.86 12.61 7.66
C ALA A 99 -9.45 11.23 8.02
N SER A 100 -10.53 10.85 7.36
CA SER A 100 -11.07 9.51 7.54
C SER A 100 -10.13 8.49 6.91
N THR A 101 -9.91 7.36 7.58
CA THR A 101 -9.00 6.32 7.12
C THR A 101 -9.72 5.00 7.03
N SER A 102 -10.23 4.69 5.84
CA SER A 102 -10.53 3.32 5.47
C SER A 102 -9.65 2.90 4.30
N PRO A 103 -8.86 1.82 4.43
CA PRO A 103 -8.11 1.29 3.32
C PRO A 103 -9.04 0.69 2.25
N ILE A 104 -10.31 0.39 2.56
CA ILE A 104 -11.21 -0.38 1.68
C ILE A 104 -12.06 0.56 0.82
N PRO A 105 -11.94 0.53 -0.53
CA PRO A 105 -12.75 1.36 -1.43
C PRO A 105 -14.25 1.19 -1.22
N GLY A 106 -14.94 2.28 -0.89
CA GLY A 106 -16.40 2.27 -0.69
C GLY A 106 -16.86 2.09 0.75
N ASN A 107 -16.00 1.64 1.67
CA ASN A 107 -16.33 1.58 3.10
C ASN A 107 -16.45 2.99 3.71
N PRO A 108 -17.18 3.15 4.84
CA PRO A 108 -17.16 4.39 5.62
C PRO A 108 -15.71 4.78 5.94
N GLY A 109 -15.33 6.00 5.53
CA GLY A 109 -13.99 6.54 5.71
C GLY A 109 -13.00 6.36 4.57
N TYR A 110 -13.43 5.81 3.43
CA TYR A 110 -12.68 5.90 2.18
C TYR A 110 -12.84 7.29 1.54
N THR A 111 -11.75 7.88 1.07
CA THR A 111 -11.77 9.19 0.39
C THR A 111 -12.48 9.09 -0.97
N ARG A 112 -13.72 9.61 -1.03
CA ARG A 112 -14.57 9.63 -2.24
C ARG A 112 -14.44 10.92 -3.06
N SER A 113 -13.92 11.99 -2.47
CA SER A 113 -13.76 13.30 -3.09
C SER A 113 -12.43 13.93 -2.65
N PHE A 114 -11.96 14.91 -3.43
CA PHE A 114 -10.79 15.70 -3.03
C PHE A 114 -11.08 16.46 -1.74
N GLN A 115 -10.19 16.37 -0.76
CA GLN A 115 -10.32 17.07 0.52
C GLN A 115 -9.05 17.85 0.85
N LEU A 116 -9.22 19.13 1.22
CA LEU A 116 -8.11 20.02 1.56
C LEU A 116 -7.86 20.03 3.08
N PHE A 117 -6.64 19.72 3.49
CA PHE A 117 -6.21 19.69 4.88
C PHE A 117 -5.09 20.71 5.11
N ARG A 118 -5.30 21.63 6.05
CA ARG A 118 -4.23 22.50 6.55
C ARG A 118 -3.31 21.71 7.48
N ILE A 119 -2.03 21.67 7.15
CA ILE A 119 -1.00 20.93 7.89
C ILE A 119 -0.24 21.83 8.85
N GLU A 120 0.05 23.06 8.43
CA GLU A 120 0.61 24.13 9.25
C GLU A 120 0.30 25.49 8.63
N LYS A 121 0.88 26.59 9.15
CA LYS A 121 0.68 27.92 8.57
C LYS A 121 1.18 27.93 7.12
N LYS A 122 0.27 28.28 6.18
CA LYS A 122 0.53 28.36 4.74
C LYS A 122 0.85 27.03 4.03
N LEU A 123 0.78 25.86 4.67
CA LEU A 123 0.98 24.56 4.02
C LEU A 123 -0.28 23.71 4.07
N TYR A 124 -0.73 23.24 2.91
CA TYR A 124 -1.94 22.45 2.74
C TYR A 124 -1.65 21.17 1.95
N LEU A 125 -2.32 20.08 2.32
CA LEU A 125 -2.34 18.81 1.58
C LEU A 125 -3.73 18.55 1.03
N ILE A 126 -3.81 18.09 -0.21
CA ILE A 126 -5.05 17.57 -0.80
C ILE A 126 -4.99 16.04 -0.75
N ASP A 127 -5.97 15.41 -0.09
CA ASP A 127 -6.21 13.97 -0.22
C ASP A 127 -7.00 13.71 -1.50
N SER A 128 -6.46 12.90 -2.40
CA SER A 128 -7.16 12.49 -3.62
C SER A 128 -7.80 11.10 -3.44
N PRO A 129 -8.88 10.80 -4.17
CA PRO A 129 -9.27 9.41 -4.42
C PRO A 129 -8.07 8.60 -4.97
N GLY A 130 -8.10 7.28 -4.77
CA GLY A 130 -7.08 6.41 -5.36
C GLY A 130 -7.12 6.44 -6.89
N ILE A 131 -5.94 6.41 -7.52
CA ILE A 131 -5.81 6.35 -8.99
C ILE A 131 -6.45 5.04 -9.49
N ILE A 132 -7.24 5.12 -10.56
CA ILE A 132 -7.87 4.00 -11.27
C ILE A 132 -7.70 4.27 -12.79
N PRO A 133 -7.43 3.26 -13.64
CA PRO A 133 -7.22 1.85 -13.31
C PRO A 133 -5.92 1.59 -12.53
N ILE A 134 -5.87 0.47 -11.83
CA ILE A 134 -4.66 0.03 -11.11
C ILE A 134 -3.66 -0.53 -12.13
N GLU A 135 -2.45 0.01 -12.14
CA GLU A 135 -1.34 -0.56 -12.93
C GLU A 135 -0.68 -1.72 -12.16
N GLY A 136 0.06 -2.58 -12.87
CA GLY A 136 0.84 -3.65 -12.23
C GLY A 136 0.22 -5.05 -12.28
N GLY A 137 -0.74 -5.28 -13.18
CA GLY A 137 -1.24 -6.62 -13.54
C GLY A 137 -2.48 -7.08 -12.77
N PRO A 138 -3.02 -8.27 -13.12
CA PRO A 138 -4.29 -8.77 -12.60
C PRO A 138 -4.35 -8.84 -11.07
N LEU A 139 -3.28 -9.30 -10.42
CA LEU A 139 -3.21 -9.38 -8.96
C LEU A 139 -3.34 -8.00 -8.29
N GLU A 140 -2.62 -6.97 -8.77
CA GLU A 140 -2.71 -5.63 -8.18
C GLU A 140 -4.10 -5.03 -8.39
N MET A 141 -4.72 -5.25 -9.56
CA MET A 141 -6.10 -4.83 -9.81
C MET A 141 -7.08 -5.52 -8.85
N ALA A 142 -6.97 -6.83 -8.66
CA ALA A 142 -7.85 -7.58 -7.77
C ALA A 142 -7.69 -7.11 -6.31
N ILE A 143 -6.47 -7.13 -5.77
CA ILE A 143 -6.27 -6.81 -4.36
C ILE A 143 -6.41 -5.31 -4.08
N ARG A 144 -6.38 -4.40 -5.08
CA ARG A 144 -6.47 -2.94 -4.83
C ARG A 144 -7.72 -2.26 -5.35
N GLY A 145 -8.25 -2.69 -6.49
CA GLY A 145 -9.33 -2.02 -7.20
C GLY A 145 -10.65 -1.99 -6.42
N CYS A 146 -10.99 -3.06 -5.70
CA CYS A 146 -12.23 -3.14 -4.94
C CYS A 146 -12.04 -3.78 -3.55
N PRO A 147 -13.06 -3.73 -2.68
CA PRO A 147 -13.11 -4.54 -1.47
C PRO A 147 -13.05 -6.04 -1.80
N PRO A 148 -12.41 -6.88 -0.96
CA PRO A 148 -12.41 -8.34 -1.14
C PRO A 148 -13.81 -8.95 -1.29
N GLU A 149 -14.81 -8.35 -0.68
CA GLU A 149 -16.21 -8.77 -0.72
C GLU A 149 -16.86 -8.58 -2.11
N LYS A 150 -16.28 -7.74 -2.96
CA LYS A 150 -16.74 -7.48 -4.33
C LYS A 150 -15.90 -8.21 -5.39
N LEU A 151 -14.99 -9.10 -4.98
CA LEU A 151 -14.22 -9.90 -5.91
C LEU A 151 -15.08 -11.03 -6.48
N ASN A 152 -15.07 -11.15 -7.81
CA ASN A 152 -15.71 -12.25 -8.51
C ASN A 152 -14.98 -13.58 -8.22
N ASP A 153 -13.64 -13.55 -8.24
CA ASP A 153 -12.81 -14.71 -7.91
C ASP A 153 -11.78 -14.32 -6.82
N PRO A 154 -12.16 -14.42 -5.53
CA PRO A 154 -11.24 -14.14 -4.44
C PRO A 154 -10.17 -15.24 -4.29
N VAL A 155 -10.44 -16.47 -4.74
CA VAL A 155 -9.56 -17.63 -4.56
C VAL A 155 -8.33 -17.50 -5.45
N GLU A 156 -8.52 -17.15 -6.72
CA GLU A 156 -7.42 -16.89 -7.66
C GLU A 156 -6.55 -15.72 -7.17
N ALA A 157 -7.18 -14.62 -6.75
CA ALA A 157 -6.47 -13.45 -6.24
C ALA A 157 -5.67 -13.77 -4.95
N ALA A 158 -6.24 -14.54 -4.03
CA ALA A 158 -5.55 -14.97 -2.81
C ALA A 158 -4.42 -15.96 -3.13
N SER A 159 -4.62 -16.86 -4.08
CA SER A 159 -3.62 -17.84 -4.51
C SER A 159 -2.40 -17.15 -5.12
N SER A 160 -2.63 -16.27 -6.10
CA SER A 160 -1.59 -15.42 -6.68
C SER A 160 -0.84 -14.57 -5.63
N LEU A 161 -1.55 -14.08 -4.61
CA LEU A 161 -0.95 -13.33 -3.50
C LEU A 161 -0.07 -14.22 -2.61
N ILE A 162 -0.52 -15.45 -2.30
CA ILE A 162 0.23 -16.42 -1.51
C ILE A 162 1.48 -16.86 -2.27
N GLU A 163 1.38 -17.14 -3.58
CA GLU A 163 2.56 -17.47 -4.39
C GLU A 163 3.59 -16.34 -4.34
N ARG A 164 3.15 -15.10 -4.52
CA ARG A 164 4.04 -13.94 -4.45
C ARG A 164 4.68 -13.82 -3.06
N ALA A 165 3.93 -14.08 -2.00
CA ALA A 165 4.45 -14.07 -0.64
C ALA A 165 5.50 -15.16 -0.43
N LEU A 166 5.23 -16.39 -0.87
CA LEU A 166 6.16 -17.52 -0.78
C LEU A 166 7.44 -17.32 -1.59
N ARG A 167 7.34 -16.74 -2.79
CA ARG A 167 8.52 -16.40 -3.61
C ARG A 167 9.40 -15.34 -2.96
N ALA A 168 8.78 -14.36 -2.30
CA ALA A 168 9.50 -13.27 -1.63
C ALA A 168 10.07 -13.72 -0.27
N ASP A 169 9.32 -14.51 0.48
CA ASP A 169 9.69 -15.03 1.79
C ASP A 169 8.92 -16.33 2.09
N PRO A 170 9.55 -17.50 1.91
CA PRO A 170 8.91 -18.80 2.15
C PRO A 170 8.33 -18.97 3.57
N SER A 171 8.84 -18.22 4.55
CA SER A 171 8.37 -18.29 5.94
C SER A 171 7.21 -17.34 6.26
N SER A 172 6.79 -16.49 5.32
CA SER A 172 5.73 -15.50 5.55
C SER A 172 4.39 -16.13 5.91
N ILE A 173 4.03 -17.26 5.28
CA ILE A 173 2.78 -17.99 5.52
C ILE A 173 2.79 -18.62 6.92
N LYS A 174 3.89 -19.29 7.28
CA LYS A 174 4.07 -19.87 8.61
C LYS A 174 3.99 -18.80 9.70
N ARG A 175 4.65 -17.65 9.51
CA ARG A 175 4.56 -16.54 10.48
C ARG A 175 3.16 -15.95 10.60
N ALA A 176 2.44 -15.81 9.48
CA ALA A 176 1.11 -15.18 9.48
C ALA A 176 0.01 -16.10 10.03
N TYR A 177 0.07 -17.41 9.72
CA TYR A 177 -1.03 -18.35 9.93
C TYR A 177 -0.65 -19.63 10.68
N GLY A 178 0.65 -19.86 10.93
CA GLY A 178 1.13 -21.13 11.49
C GLY A 178 0.89 -22.32 10.55
N ILE A 179 0.86 -22.06 9.24
CA ILE A 179 0.61 -23.05 8.18
C ILE A 179 1.91 -23.23 7.38
N GLU A 180 2.23 -24.48 7.05
CA GLU A 180 3.36 -24.84 6.18
C GLU A 180 2.83 -25.43 4.88
N GLY A 181 3.52 -25.16 3.78
CA GLY A 181 3.13 -25.64 2.46
C GLY A 181 3.58 -24.69 1.36
N SER A 182 3.53 -25.18 0.13
CA SER A 182 3.86 -24.42 -1.08
C SER A 182 2.68 -24.24 -2.03
N ASP A 183 1.65 -25.09 -1.91
CA ASP A 183 0.46 -25.02 -2.73
C ASP A 183 -0.53 -23.97 -2.17
N PRO A 184 -0.85 -22.91 -2.93
CA PRO A 184 -1.69 -21.82 -2.44
C PRO A 184 -3.11 -22.26 -2.05
N LEU A 185 -3.72 -23.15 -2.82
CA LEU A 185 -5.09 -23.62 -2.55
C LEU A 185 -5.13 -24.43 -1.25
N SER A 186 -4.18 -25.35 -1.06
CA SER A 186 -4.03 -26.13 0.17
C SER A 186 -3.83 -25.24 1.40
N ILE A 187 -3.05 -24.16 1.27
CA ILE A 187 -2.86 -23.16 2.34
C ILE A 187 -4.18 -22.47 2.69
N ILE A 188 -4.98 -22.08 1.69
CA ILE A 188 -6.29 -21.44 1.90
C ILE A 188 -7.26 -22.42 2.58
N GLU A 189 -7.28 -23.68 2.16
CA GLU A 189 -8.11 -24.72 2.77
C GLU A 189 -7.72 -24.99 4.23
N GLU A 190 -6.42 -25.14 4.52
CA GLU A 190 -5.95 -25.32 5.89
C GLU A 190 -6.27 -24.09 6.76
N PHE A 191 -6.16 -22.89 6.19
CA PHE A 191 -6.56 -21.67 6.86
C PHE A 191 -8.06 -21.66 7.19
N ALA A 192 -8.91 -22.12 6.27
CA ALA A 192 -10.35 -22.29 6.51
C ALA A 192 -10.61 -23.31 7.63
N ARG A 193 -9.95 -24.47 7.60
CA ARG A 193 -10.05 -25.52 8.63
C ARG A 193 -9.67 -24.99 10.01
N LYS A 194 -8.50 -24.33 10.14
CA LYS A 194 -8.02 -23.72 11.39
C LYS A 194 -8.97 -22.67 11.97
N ARG A 195 -9.73 -21.99 11.13
CA ARG A 195 -10.74 -20.99 11.54
C ARG A 195 -12.11 -21.59 11.87
N GLY A 196 -12.31 -22.89 11.64
CA GLY A 196 -13.63 -23.51 11.76
C GLY A 196 -14.62 -23.01 10.71
N TRP A 197 -14.14 -22.53 9.56
CA TRP A 197 -14.99 -22.00 8.51
C TRP A 197 -15.54 -23.10 7.63
N MET A 198 -16.58 -23.76 8.17
CA MET A 198 -17.30 -24.85 7.53
C MET A 198 -18.80 -24.57 7.48
N SER A 199 -19.48 -25.10 6.47
CA SER A 199 -20.93 -25.00 6.28
C SER A 199 -21.44 -26.26 5.61
N GLY A 200 -22.34 -27.00 6.25
CA GLY A 200 -22.89 -28.23 5.67
C GLY A 200 -21.85 -29.32 5.36
N GLY A 201 -20.71 -29.33 6.05
CA GLY A 201 -19.60 -30.25 5.80
C GLY A 201 -18.54 -29.73 4.80
N GLU A 202 -18.80 -28.63 4.10
CA GLU A 202 -17.87 -28.04 3.13
C GLU A 202 -17.09 -26.85 3.71
N LEU A 203 -15.84 -26.67 3.28
CA LEU A 203 -15.01 -25.53 3.67
C LEU A 203 -15.47 -24.26 2.95
N ARG A 204 -15.54 -23.15 3.69
CA ARG A 204 -15.79 -21.82 3.10
C ARG A 204 -14.50 -21.23 2.53
N ILE A 205 -14.02 -21.80 1.43
CA ILE A 205 -12.75 -21.45 0.78
C ILE A 205 -12.74 -19.99 0.33
N GLU A 206 -13.81 -19.48 -0.28
CA GLU A 206 -13.86 -18.08 -0.69
C GLU A 206 -13.76 -17.09 0.48
N GLU A 207 -14.37 -17.40 1.62
CA GLU A 207 -14.28 -16.54 2.80
C GLU A 207 -12.86 -16.54 3.36
N ALA A 208 -12.20 -17.70 3.35
CA ALA A 208 -10.79 -17.82 3.67
C ALA A 208 -9.90 -16.99 2.74
N ALA A 209 -10.14 -17.07 1.43
CA ALA A 209 -9.43 -16.30 0.43
C ALA A 209 -9.61 -14.78 0.61
N ARG A 210 -10.85 -14.31 0.81
CA ARG A 210 -11.12 -12.90 1.13
C ARG A 210 -10.39 -12.47 2.41
N GLN A 211 -10.36 -13.32 3.42
CA GLN A 211 -9.63 -13.03 4.65
C GLN A 211 -8.12 -12.93 4.43
N VAL A 212 -7.51 -13.78 3.62
CA VAL A 212 -6.07 -13.68 3.28
C VAL A 212 -5.75 -12.31 2.67
N ILE A 213 -6.59 -11.82 1.75
CA ILE A 213 -6.43 -10.50 1.14
C ILE A 213 -6.59 -9.38 2.19
N ARG A 214 -7.56 -9.50 3.10
CA ARG A 214 -7.73 -8.56 4.23
C ARG A 214 -6.51 -8.57 5.15
N ASP A 215 -5.97 -9.74 5.48
CA ASP A 215 -4.80 -9.91 6.33
C ASP A 215 -3.56 -9.30 5.68
N TYR A 216 -3.40 -9.39 4.35
CA TYR A 216 -2.38 -8.65 3.61
C TYR A 216 -2.55 -7.12 3.72
N HIS A 217 -3.77 -6.59 3.54
CA HIS A 217 -4.00 -5.15 3.70
C HIS A 217 -3.77 -4.64 5.12
N LYS A 218 -4.07 -5.47 6.11
CA LYS A 218 -3.80 -5.24 7.54
C LYS A 218 -2.34 -5.53 7.93
N CYS A 219 -1.49 -5.88 6.97
CA CYS A 219 -0.06 -6.12 7.17
C CYS A 219 0.24 -7.30 8.10
N LYS A 220 -0.70 -8.25 8.23
CA LYS A 220 -0.51 -9.52 8.95
C LYS A 220 0.23 -10.54 8.08
N LEU A 221 -0.19 -10.71 6.83
CA LEU A 221 0.63 -11.38 5.81
C LEU A 221 1.63 -10.36 5.29
N ASN A 222 2.83 -10.35 5.87
CA ASN A 222 3.89 -9.40 5.54
C ASN A 222 5.07 -10.08 4.82
N PHE A 223 5.48 -9.46 3.72
CA PHE A 223 6.66 -9.76 2.93
C PHE A 223 7.09 -8.48 2.19
N TYR A 224 8.33 -8.42 1.75
CA TYR A 224 8.86 -7.31 0.96
C TYR A 224 9.60 -7.84 -0.27
N ILE A 225 9.84 -6.94 -1.23
CA ILE A 225 10.64 -7.21 -2.43
C ILE A 225 11.75 -6.17 -2.42
N SER A 226 12.99 -6.63 -2.48
CA SER A 226 14.17 -5.78 -2.59
C SER A 226 14.41 -5.36 -4.04
N PRO A 227 15.18 -4.29 -4.30
CA PRO A 227 15.65 -3.98 -5.64
C PRO A 227 16.36 -5.14 -6.33
N LYS A 228 17.14 -5.94 -5.58
CA LYS A 228 17.88 -7.09 -6.10
C LYS A 228 16.96 -8.17 -6.66
N ASP A 229 15.83 -8.43 -6.00
CA ASP A 229 14.82 -9.39 -6.47
C ASP A 229 14.22 -9.00 -7.84
N LEU A 230 14.36 -7.72 -8.22
CA LEU A 230 13.89 -7.18 -9.49
C LEU A 230 15.03 -6.91 -10.49
N GLY A 231 16.27 -7.28 -10.16
CA GLY A 231 17.44 -6.99 -10.99
C GLY A 231 17.82 -5.50 -11.04
N LEU A 232 17.48 -4.72 -10.01
CA LEU A 232 17.72 -3.27 -9.92
C LEU A 232 18.92 -2.90 -9.00
N GLY A 233 19.75 -3.87 -8.64
CA GLY A 233 20.94 -3.69 -7.78
C GLY A 233 21.98 -2.77 -8.42
#